data_AF-A0A378ZUY2-F1
#
_entry.id   AF-A0A378ZUY2-F1
#
_cell.length_a   1.000
_cell.length_b   1.000
_cell.length_c   1.000
_cell.angle_alpha   90.00
_cell.angle_beta   90.00
_cell.angle_gamma   90.00
#
_symmetry.space_group_name_H-M   'P 1'
#
loop_
_entity.id
_entity.type
_entity.pdbx_description
1 polymer ?
#
loop_
_entity_poly.entity_id
_entity_poly.type
_entity_poly.pdbx_seq_one_letter_code
_entity_poly.pdbx_strand_id
1 'polypeptide(L)'
;MSIETDFTADAEVSAVSAGLEFVSTHTGRADVEDAVLLQAVTETLAVLGLDRTAEDLLAQADRDAATLRLVASCMALPQPQVALAMPEHDLQGYFVPARLRSAAGFRSLFGAQPPVGEG
;
A
#
# COMPACT_ATOMS: atom_id res chain seq x y z
N MET A 1 -7.96 -6.34 45.25
CA MET A 1 -6.93 -7.04 44.46
C MET A 1 -7.35 -6.82 43.01
N SER A 2 -6.82 -5.77 42.38
CA SER A 2 -7.29 -5.25 41.09
C SER A 2 -6.06 -4.85 40.30
N ILE A 3 -5.43 -5.81 39.63
CA ILE A 3 -4.19 -5.61 38.84
C ILE A 3 -4.27 -6.31 37.47
N GLU A 4 -5.34 -7.05 37.16
CA GLU A 4 -5.36 -7.91 35.96
C GLU A 4 -5.75 -7.19 34.65
N THR A 5 -6.16 -5.92 34.68
CA THR A 5 -6.63 -5.20 33.48
C THR A 5 -5.54 -4.41 32.74
N ASP A 6 -4.43 -4.05 33.38
CA ASP A 6 -3.40 -3.20 32.75
C ASP A 6 -2.49 -3.97 31.78
N PHE A 7 -2.22 -5.25 32.04
CA PHE A 7 -1.27 -6.02 31.22
C PHE A 7 -1.84 -6.41 29.85
N THR A 8 -3.16 -6.59 29.76
CA THR A 8 -3.83 -6.96 28.51
C THR A 8 -3.90 -5.78 27.54
N ALA A 9 -4.18 -4.59 28.07
CA ALA A 9 -4.21 -3.36 27.27
C ALA A 9 -2.83 -3.04 26.66
N ASP A 10 -1.75 -3.23 27.42
CA ASP A 10 -0.39 -2.97 26.93
C ASP A 10 0.03 -3.94 25.81
N ALA A 11 -0.38 -5.22 25.92
CA ALA A 11 -0.15 -6.23 24.88
C ALA A 11 -0.95 -5.96 23.60
N GLU A 12 -2.21 -5.50 23.73
CA GLU A 12 -3.04 -5.15 22.58
C GLU A 12 -2.51 -3.90 21.86
N VAL A 13 -2.12 -2.87 22.61
CA VAL A 13 -1.51 -1.66 22.04
C VAL A 13 -0.21 -1.99 21.31
N SER A 14 0.62 -2.88 21.89
CA SER A 14 1.83 -3.38 21.24
C SER A 14 1.52 -4.16 19.95
N ALA A 15 0.50 -5.02 19.95
CA ALA A 15 0.11 -5.79 18.77
C ALA A 15 -0.41 -4.89 17.63
N VAL A 16 -1.24 -3.88 17.96
CA VAL A 16 -1.72 -2.90 16.96
C VAL A 16 -0.56 -2.12 16.36
N SER A 17 0.41 -1.70 17.17
CA SER A 17 1.60 -1.00 16.68
C SER A 17 2.44 -1.86 15.71
N ALA A 18 2.59 -3.16 16.00
CA ALA A 18 3.28 -4.09 15.11
C ALA A 18 2.50 -4.30 13.79
N GLY A 19 1.17 -4.33 13.86
CA GLY A 19 0.30 -4.37 12.67
C GLY A 19 0.46 -3.12 11.80
N LEU A 20 0.55 -1.93 12.41
CA LEU A 20 0.79 -0.68 11.68
C LEU A 20 2.18 -0.64 11.05
N GLU A 21 3.21 -1.13 11.75
CA GLU A 21 4.57 -1.28 11.20
C GLU A 21 4.59 -2.23 10.00
N PHE A 22 3.80 -3.31 10.03
CA PHE A 22 3.63 -4.19 8.89
C PHE A 22 3.01 -3.45 7.69
N VAL A 23 1.95 -2.67 7.91
CA VAL A 23 1.27 -1.92 6.85
C VAL A 23 2.19 -0.84 6.25
N SER A 24 2.91 -0.09 7.08
CA SER A 24 3.85 0.95 6.62
C SER A 24 5.00 0.34 5.82
N THR A 25 5.54 -0.79 6.27
CA THR A 25 6.60 -1.53 5.55
C THR A 25 6.09 -2.11 4.23
N HIS A 26 4.87 -2.66 4.21
CA HIS A 26 4.29 -3.26 3.01
C HIS A 26 3.96 -2.22 1.93
N THR A 27 3.46 -1.07 2.33
CA THR A 27 3.11 0.04 1.41
C THR A 27 4.34 0.87 1.05
N GLY A 28 5.47 0.71 1.75
CA GLY A 28 6.67 1.50 1.57
C GLY A 28 6.51 2.95 2.03
N ARG A 29 5.55 3.22 2.93
CA ARG A 29 5.13 4.56 3.36
C ARG A 29 5.41 4.79 4.84
N ALA A 30 6.69 4.77 5.20
CA ALA A 30 7.16 5.11 6.55
C ALA A 30 7.04 6.62 6.88
N ASP A 31 6.69 7.45 5.90
CA ASP A 31 6.45 8.89 6.04
C ASP A 31 5.05 9.22 6.58
N VAL A 32 4.13 8.25 6.62
CA VAL A 32 2.75 8.45 7.02
C VAL A 32 2.58 8.17 8.51
N GLU A 33 1.89 9.08 9.21
CA GLU A 33 1.58 8.93 10.64
C GLU A 33 0.63 7.76 10.91
N ASP A 34 0.82 7.08 12.05
CA ASP A 34 0.02 5.93 12.49
C ASP A 34 -1.50 6.20 12.51
N ALA A 35 -1.90 7.39 12.92
CA ALA A 35 -3.32 7.79 12.93
C ALA A 35 -3.92 7.82 11.52
N VAL A 36 -3.14 8.29 10.53
CA VAL A 36 -3.56 8.33 9.12
C VAL A 36 -3.58 6.93 8.53
N LEU A 37 -2.61 6.08 8.88
CA LEU A 37 -2.61 4.67 8.46
C LEU A 37 -3.83 3.93 9.02
N LEU A 38 -4.15 4.10 10.30
CA LEU A 38 -5.31 3.48 10.94
C LEU A 38 -6.63 3.94 10.31
N GLN A 39 -6.75 5.24 10.02
CA GLN A 39 -7.90 5.77 9.29
C GLN A 39 -8.00 5.15 7.89
N ALA A 40 -6.90 5.09 7.14
CA ALA A 40 -6.89 4.52 5.80
C ALA A 40 -7.22 3.01 5.80
N VAL A 41 -6.78 2.25 6.81
CA VAL A 41 -7.17 0.85 7.00
C VAL A 41 -8.69 0.75 7.24
N THR A 42 -9.22 1.59 8.11
CA THR A 42 -10.67 1.63 8.43
C THR A 42 -11.51 1.93 7.20
N GLU A 43 -11.13 2.95 6.43
CA GLU A 43 -11.80 3.31 5.18
C GLU A 43 -11.74 2.19 4.15
N THR A 44 -10.59 1.52 4.04
CA THR A 44 -10.41 0.41 3.10
C THR A 44 -11.25 -0.81 3.49
N LEU A 45 -11.38 -1.11 4.79
CA LEU A 45 -12.28 -2.16 5.28
C LEU A 45 -13.74 -1.85 4.91
N ALA A 46 -14.17 -0.60 5.07
CA ALA A 46 -15.51 -0.16 4.70
C ALA A 46 -15.75 -0.29 3.18
N VAL A 47 -14.77 0.08 2.34
CA VAL A 47 -14.86 -0.05 0.88
C VAL A 47 -14.91 -1.52 0.44
N LEU A 48 -14.14 -2.39 1.09
CA LEU A 48 -14.12 -3.83 0.81
C LEU A 48 -15.33 -4.58 1.38
N GLY A 49 -16.15 -3.91 2.20
CA GLY A 49 -17.32 -4.52 2.85
C GLY A 49 -16.96 -5.58 3.89
N LEU A 50 -15.80 -5.44 4.54
CA LEU A 50 -15.33 -6.37 5.57
C LEU A 50 -15.88 -5.94 6.93
N ASP A 51 -16.68 -6.81 7.55
CA ASP A 51 -17.29 -6.56 8.87
C ASP A 51 -16.30 -6.85 10.00
N ARG A 52 -15.27 -6.01 10.10
CA ARG A 52 -14.22 -6.05 11.13
C ARG A 52 -13.73 -4.64 11.45
N THR A 53 -13.25 -4.44 12.67
CA THR A 53 -12.58 -3.20 13.06
C THR A 53 -11.12 -3.21 12.58
N ALA A 54 -10.55 -2.01 12.40
CA ALA A 54 -9.15 -1.89 12.00
C ALA A 54 -8.23 -2.37 13.11
N GLU A 55 -8.56 -2.06 14.36
CA GLU A 55 -7.82 -2.45 15.55
C GLU A 55 -7.76 -3.97 15.70
N ASP A 56 -8.89 -4.67 15.51
CA ASP A 56 -8.94 -6.14 15.58
C ASP A 56 -8.07 -6.79 14.49
N LEU A 57 -8.10 -6.23 13.27
CA LEU A 57 -7.31 -6.74 12.16
C LEU A 57 -5.81 -6.53 12.42
N LEU A 58 -5.42 -5.36 12.91
CA LEU A 58 -4.03 -5.00 13.19
C LEU A 58 -3.47 -5.80 14.38
N ALA A 59 -4.26 -5.99 15.44
CA ALA A 59 -3.88 -6.82 16.58
C ALA A 59 -3.68 -8.31 16.20
N GLN A 60 -4.29 -8.76 15.09
CA GLN A 60 -4.22 -10.14 14.59
C GLN A 60 -3.38 -10.26 13.31
N ALA A 61 -2.45 -9.33 13.07
CA ALA A 61 -1.63 -9.28 11.85
C ALA A 61 -0.96 -10.63 11.51
N ASP A 62 -0.48 -11.38 12.50
CA ASP A 62 0.16 -12.69 12.29
C ASP A 62 -0.82 -13.80 11.87
N ARG A 63 -2.05 -13.76 12.39
CA ARG A 63 -3.08 -14.78 12.08
C ARG A 63 -3.75 -14.53 10.73
N ASP A 64 -4.00 -13.26 10.42
CA ASP A 64 -4.75 -12.83 9.24
C ASP A 64 -3.89 -12.01 8.26
N ALA A 65 -2.60 -12.37 8.13
CA ALA A 65 -1.65 -11.68 7.26
C ALA A 65 -2.10 -11.57 5.80
N ALA A 66 -2.85 -12.55 5.28
CA ALA A 66 -3.38 -12.52 3.92
C ALA A 66 -4.42 -11.42 3.72
N THR A 67 -5.34 -11.27 4.67
CA THR A 67 -6.36 -10.22 4.67
C THR A 67 -5.70 -8.86 4.84
N LEU A 68 -4.73 -8.75 5.76
CA LEU A 68 -4.00 -7.50 5.97
C LEU A 68 -3.22 -7.05 4.73
N ARG A 69 -2.60 -7.98 3.99
CA ARG A 69 -1.96 -7.69 2.70
C ARG A 69 -2.96 -7.22 1.64
N LEU A 70 -4.13 -7.86 1.58
CA LEU A 70 -5.19 -7.46 0.65
C LEU A 70 -5.64 -6.03 0.98
N VAL A 71 -5.94 -5.74 2.24
CA VAL A 71 -6.32 -4.40 2.70
C VAL A 71 -5.21 -3.40 2.35
N ALA A 72 -3.96 -3.68 2.72
CA ALA A 72 -2.81 -2.80 2.42
C ALA A 72 -2.62 -2.54 0.91
N SER A 73 -2.91 -3.52 0.05
CA SER A 73 -2.85 -3.36 -1.41
C SER A 73 -3.96 -2.49 -2.00
N CYS A 74 -5.08 -2.36 -1.29
CA CYS A 74 -6.25 -1.57 -1.69
C CYS A 74 -6.30 -0.20 -1.02
N MET A 75 -5.38 0.11 -0.11
CA MET A 75 -5.36 1.38 0.60
C MET A 75 -5.05 2.55 -0.34
N ALA A 76 -5.89 3.58 -0.26
CA ALA A 76 -5.63 4.87 -0.85
C ALA A 76 -4.85 5.74 0.15
N LEU A 77 -3.54 5.87 -0.06
CA LEU A 77 -2.67 6.68 0.80
C LEU A 77 -2.49 8.10 0.24
N PRO A 78 -2.31 9.11 1.11
CA PRO A 78 -2.02 10.47 0.67
C PRO A 78 -0.72 10.50 -0.15
N GLN A 79 -0.60 11.47 -1.07
CA GLN A 79 0.62 11.61 -1.87
C GLN A 79 1.86 11.79 -0.96
N PRO A 80 3.01 11.21 -1.34
CA PRO A 80 4.25 11.40 -0.58
C PRO A 80 4.63 12.87 -0.54
N GLN A 81 4.98 13.37 0.65
CA GLN A 81 5.37 14.77 0.85
C GLN A 81 6.78 15.07 0.31
N VAL A 82 7.59 14.02 0.12
CA VAL A 82 8.87 14.12 -0.55
C VAL A 82 8.63 14.08 -2.04
N ALA A 83 9.08 15.11 -2.76
CA ALA A 83 9.11 15.09 -4.21
C ALA A 83 9.84 13.81 -4.64
N LEU A 84 9.12 12.89 -5.27
CA LEU A 84 9.72 11.73 -5.92
C LEU A 84 10.67 12.32 -6.96
N ALA A 85 11.96 12.29 -6.66
CA ALA A 85 12.97 12.64 -7.64
C ALA A 85 12.75 11.68 -8.81
N MET A 86 12.22 12.21 -9.91
CA MET A 86 12.18 11.46 -11.15
C MET A 86 13.64 11.12 -11.45
N PRO A 87 14.04 9.85 -11.47
CA PRO A 87 15.38 9.52 -11.94
C PRO A 87 15.49 10.11 -13.34
N GLU A 88 16.54 10.92 -13.56
CA GLU A 88 16.88 11.42 -14.89
C GLU A 88 17.29 10.23 -15.75
N HIS A 89 16.31 9.46 -16.21
CA HIS A 89 16.53 8.46 -17.22
C HIS A 89 16.67 9.19 -18.54
N ASP A 90 17.93 9.41 -18.91
CA ASP A 90 18.31 9.53 -20.30
C ASP A 90 17.80 8.27 -21.00
N LEU A 91 16.75 8.40 -21.83
CA LEU A 91 16.20 7.32 -22.67
C LEU A 91 17.17 6.92 -23.79
N GLN A 92 18.47 7.13 -23.59
CA GLN A 92 19.53 6.77 -24.50
C GLN A 92 20.03 5.36 -24.17
N GLY A 93 19.58 4.37 -24.95
CA GLY A 93 20.52 3.33 -25.36
C GLY A 93 20.24 1.87 -25.05
N TYR A 94 18.99 1.44 -24.82
CA TYR A 94 18.67 0.01 -25.02
C TYR A 94 17.98 -0.20 -26.36
N PHE A 95 18.78 -0.25 -27.42
CA PHE A 95 18.39 -0.86 -28.69
C PHE A 95 18.04 -2.32 -28.42
N VAL A 96 16.74 -2.61 -28.35
CA VAL A 96 16.26 -3.99 -28.39
C VAL A 96 16.68 -4.57 -29.75
N PRO A 97 17.54 -5.61 -29.80
CA PRO A 97 17.89 -6.23 -31.07
C PRO A 97 16.61 -6.76 -31.72
N ALA A 98 16.39 -6.40 -32.99
CA ALA A 98 15.18 -6.63 -33.78
C ALA A 98 14.73 -8.11 -33.93
N ARG A 99 15.40 -9.06 -33.28
CA ARG A 99 15.11 -10.50 -33.34
C ARG A 99 14.10 -11.00 -32.31
N LEU A 100 13.69 -10.19 -31.33
CA LEU A 100 12.64 -10.55 -30.35
C LEU A 100 11.24 -10.01 -30.71
N ARG A 101 11.05 -9.45 -31.91
CA ARG A 101 9.77 -8.89 -32.37
C ARG A 101 8.68 -9.91 -32.72
N SER A 102 8.97 -11.21 -32.72
CA SER A 102 8.06 -12.26 -33.23
C SER A 102 7.30 -13.05 -32.16
N ALA A 103 6.88 -12.43 -31.04
CA ALA A 103 5.92 -13.05 -30.13
C ALA A 103 4.94 -12.07 -29.44
N ALA A 104 4.98 -10.77 -29.77
CA ALA A 104 4.04 -9.76 -29.24
C ALA A 104 2.99 -9.30 -30.28
N GLY A 105 2.73 -10.14 -31.29
CA GLY A 105 1.60 -9.96 -32.19
C GLY A 105 0.33 -10.49 -31.53
N PHE A 106 -0.63 -9.60 -31.28
CA PHE A 106 -1.98 -9.78 -30.71
C PHE A 106 -2.19 -9.44 -29.23
N ARG A 107 -2.11 -8.15 -28.89
CA ARG A 107 -3.18 -7.39 -28.20
C ARG A 107 -2.82 -5.91 -28.11
N SER A 108 -2.99 -5.22 -29.23
CA SER A 108 -3.21 -3.78 -29.27
C SER A 108 -4.70 -3.57 -29.50
N LEU A 109 -5.43 -3.11 -28.48
CA LEU A 109 -6.73 -2.47 -28.62
C LEU A 109 -6.84 -1.45 -27.48
N PHE A 110 -6.55 -0.18 -27.82
CA PHE A 110 -6.94 1.07 -27.14
C PHE A 110 -6.35 1.31 -25.74
N GLY A 111 -5.55 2.35 -25.47
CA GLY A 111 -5.15 3.46 -26.31
C GLY A 111 -4.04 4.25 -25.62
N ALA A 112 -3.00 4.55 -26.39
CA ALA A 112 -2.10 5.65 -26.11
C ALA A 112 -2.27 6.61 -27.29
N GLN A 113 -2.63 7.87 -27.02
CA GLN A 113 -1.77 9.00 -27.38
C GLN A 113 -2.32 10.33 -26.82
N PRO A 114 -1.51 11.10 -26.07
CA PRO A 114 -1.76 12.52 -25.81
C PRO A 114 -1.14 13.39 -26.93
N PRO A 115 -1.67 14.59 -27.20
CA PRO A 115 -0.89 15.70 -27.74
C PRO A 115 -0.69 16.76 -26.62
N VAL A 116 0.54 16.99 -26.14
CA VAL A 116 1.48 18.03 -26.66
C VAL A 116 0.77 19.38 -26.83
N GLY A 117 1.04 20.30 -25.91
CA GLY A 117 0.58 21.68 -26.00
C GLY A 117 1.36 22.49 -27.04
N GLU A 118 0.76 23.59 -27.50
CA GLU A 118 1.40 24.86 -27.86
C GLU A 118 0.30 25.89 -28.17
N GLY A 119 0.37 27.06 -27.54
CA GLY A 119 -0.57 28.18 -27.66
C GLY A 119 -0.51 29.09 -26.45
#